data_AF-A0AAU8DI25-F1
#
_entry.id   AF-A0AAU8DI25-F1
#
_cell.length_a   1.000
_cell.length_b   1.000
_cell.length_c   1.000
_cell.angle_alpha   90.00
_cell.angle_beta   90.00
_cell.angle_gamma   90.00
#
_symmetry.space_group_name_H-M   'P 1'
#
loop_
_entity.id
_entity.type
_entity.pdbx_description
1 polymer ?
#
loop_
_entity_poly.entity_id
_entity_poly.type
_entity_poly.pdbx_seq_one_letter_code
_entity_poly.pdbx_strand_id
1 'polypeptide(L)'
;MIIVIQAHEYRLQSHLLDQMFRLRKKVFYDKLGWDVSVRGEWERDSYDELGPAYLLWVDREARVVYGAIRLLPTTGPTLLYDVFRRTFPDRVDLVAPGIWEGTRMCVDEALLQRDHPGTEAGHAFCLLLLALCEVALAHGIHTMVSNYEPHLKRIYQKAGAELDELGRADGYGMRPVCCGAFEVSKRILTAMRKKLGVKEALYQGPGGEVRTKAVQNCPRDRAKHWRRGAGRLLARDDLLAEA
;
A
#
# COMPACT_ATOMS: atom_id res chain seq x y z
N MET A 1 1.83 18.17 -1.53
CA MET A 1 1.69 17.46 -2.83
C MET A 1 2.30 16.07 -2.70
N ILE A 2 1.98 15.16 -3.62
CA ILE A 2 2.56 13.81 -3.65
C ILE A 2 3.53 13.71 -4.81
N ILE A 3 4.72 13.18 -4.54
CA ILE A 3 5.74 12.88 -5.54
C ILE A 3 6.14 11.40 -5.44
N VAL A 4 6.77 10.89 -6.49
CA VAL A 4 7.41 9.57 -6.50
C VAL A 4 8.89 9.78 -6.76
N ILE A 5 9.74 9.17 -5.94
CA ILE A 5 11.18 9.15 -6.12
C ILE A 5 11.58 7.72 -6.49
N GLN A 6 12.18 7.56 -7.67
CA GLN A 6 12.72 6.29 -8.15
C GLN A 6 14.24 6.21 -7.97
N ALA A 7 14.82 5.02 -8.11
CA ALA A 7 16.24 4.76 -7.86
C ALA A 7 17.20 5.73 -8.59
N HIS A 8 16.88 6.12 -9.83
CA HIS A 8 17.70 7.05 -10.61
C HIS A 8 17.67 8.50 -10.08
N GLU A 9 16.73 8.84 -9.20
CA GLU A 9 16.54 10.18 -8.62
C GLU A 9 17.10 10.28 -7.19
N TYR A 10 17.52 9.18 -6.57
CA TYR A 10 17.90 9.14 -5.16
C TYR A 10 19.00 10.14 -4.80
N ARG A 11 19.99 10.29 -5.67
CA ARG A 11 21.08 11.24 -5.45
C ARG A 11 20.57 12.69 -5.44
N LEU A 12 19.64 13.01 -6.34
CA LEU A 12 19.08 14.36 -6.49
C LEU A 12 18.11 14.70 -5.36
N GLN A 13 17.39 13.71 -4.85
CA GLN A 13 16.36 13.86 -3.81
C GLN A 13 16.84 13.35 -2.43
N SER A 14 18.15 13.34 -2.20
CA SER A 14 18.74 12.73 -1.01
C SER A 14 18.26 13.37 0.30
N HIS A 15 17.94 14.67 0.30
CA HIS A 15 17.40 15.37 1.47
C HIS A 15 15.98 14.90 1.85
N LEU A 16 15.15 14.52 0.87
CA LEU A 16 13.81 13.97 1.14
C LEU A 16 13.89 12.52 1.60
N LEU A 17 14.79 11.74 1.01
CA LEU A 17 15.03 10.36 1.44
C LEU A 17 15.56 10.30 2.88
N ASP A 18 16.50 11.18 3.25
CA ASP A 18 16.99 11.30 4.64
C ASP A 18 15.83 11.56 5.62
N GLN A 19 14.99 12.55 5.33
CA GLN A 19 13.81 12.87 6.14
C GLN A 19 12.84 11.68 6.23
N MET A 20 12.60 10.98 5.11
CA MET A 20 11.72 9.82 5.09
C MET A 20 12.25 8.68 5.96
N PHE A 21 13.55 8.35 5.88
CA PHE A 21 14.14 7.29 6.72
C PHE A 21 14.16 7.65 8.22
N ARG A 22 14.35 8.93 8.56
CA ARG A 22 14.20 9.44 9.94
C ARG A 22 12.76 9.34 10.42
N LEU A 23 11.80 9.72 9.57
CA LEU A 23 10.37 9.59 9.86
C LEU A 23 9.99 8.13 10.12
N ARG A 24 10.50 7.20 9.30
CA ARG A 24 10.30 5.77 9.49
C ARG A 24 10.81 5.29 10.84
N LYS A 25 12.02 5.71 11.26
CA LYS A 25 12.53 5.41 12.62
C LYS A 25 11.60 5.94 13.69
N LYS A 26 11.23 7.22 13.61
CA LYS A 26 10.32 7.89 14.55
C LYS A 26 8.99 7.14 14.70
N VAL A 27 8.45 6.62 13.60
CA VAL A 27 7.15 5.93 13.61
C VAL A 27 7.29 4.46 14.01
N PHE A 28 8.09 3.67 13.29
CA PHE A 28 8.13 2.22 13.44
C PHE A 28 8.92 1.77 14.66
N TYR A 29 10.07 2.41 14.93
CA TYR A 29 10.90 2.07 16.07
C TYR A 29 10.46 2.85 17.32
N ASP A 30 10.54 4.19 17.29
CA ASP A 30 10.37 5.00 18.51
C ASP A 30 8.92 5.00 19.03
N LYS A 31 7.91 5.10 18.15
CA LYS A 31 6.49 5.17 18.54
C LYS A 31 5.81 3.81 18.65
N LEU A 32 6.03 2.92 17.68
CA LEU A 32 5.35 1.62 17.62
C LEU A 32 6.12 0.49 18.31
N GLY A 33 7.41 0.68 18.62
CA GLY A 33 8.22 -0.33 19.29
C GLY A 33 8.43 -1.60 18.47
N TRP A 34 8.37 -1.50 17.14
CA TRP A 34 8.59 -2.66 16.28
C TRP A 34 10.08 -3.04 16.26
N ASP A 35 10.35 -4.33 16.15
CA ASP A 35 11.70 -4.84 15.90
C ASP A 35 12.06 -4.64 14.42
N VAL A 36 12.65 -3.48 14.13
CA VAL A 36 13.03 -3.04 12.79
C VAL A 36 14.51 -2.66 12.72
N SER A 37 15.10 -2.76 11.53
CA SER A 37 16.51 -2.43 11.32
C SER A 37 16.73 -0.91 11.40
N VAL A 38 17.41 -0.47 12.45
CA VAL A 38 17.82 0.94 12.65
C VAL A 38 19.33 1.07 12.53
N ARG A 39 19.79 2.08 11.78
CA ARG A 39 21.19 2.46 11.66
C ARG A 39 21.32 3.94 12.02
N GLY A 40 21.75 4.23 13.25
CA GLY A 40 21.79 5.60 13.77
C GLY A 40 20.40 6.25 13.75
N GLU A 41 20.23 7.25 12.91
CA GLU A 41 19.00 8.05 12.81
C GLU A 41 17.97 7.49 11.81
N TRP A 42 18.28 6.39 11.13
CA TRP A 42 17.51 5.89 9.99
C TRP A 42 16.94 4.50 10.25
N GLU A 43 15.67 4.27 9.93
CA GLU A 43 15.13 2.92 9.76
C GLU A 43 15.25 2.54 8.29
N ARG A 44 16.07 1.51 8.01
CA ARG A 44 16.36 1.03 6.66
C ARG A 44 16.65 -0.46 6.70
N ASP A 45 15.97 -1.21 5.84
CA ASP A 45 16.12 -2.66 5.72
C ASP A 45 16.72 -3.06 4.37
N SER A 46 16.89 -4.37 4.12
CA SER A 46 17.46 -4.89 2.88
C SER A 46 16.62 -4.58 1.63
N TYR A 47 15.30 -4.38 1.77
CA TYR A 47 14.44 -4.06 0.63
C TYR A 47 14.63 -2.61 0.15
N ASP A 48 15.18 -1.73 0.99
CA ASP A 48 15.59 -0.37 0.60
C ASP A 48 16.88 -0.34 -0.25
N GLU A 49 17.54 -1.48 -0.44
CA GLU A 49 18.67 -1.62 -1.36
C GLU A 49 18.23 -2.15 -2.74
N LEU A 50 16.97 -2.57 -2.89
CA LEU A 50 16.42 -3.12 -4.15
C LEU A 50 15.95 -2.04 -5.14
N GLY A 51 16.24 -0.76 -4.86
CA GLY A 51 15.78 0.37 -5.65
C GLY A 51 14.25 0.55 -5.69
N PRO A 52 13.53 0.52 -4.55
CA PRO A 52 12.09 0.72 -4.53
C PRO A 52 11.67 2.11 -5.05
N ALA A 53 10.41 2.26 -5.43
CA ALA A 53 9.84 3.60 -5.58
C ALA A 53 9.35 4.09 -4.21
N TYR A 54 9.64 5.34 -3.87
CA TYR A 54 9.11 5.98 -2.67
C TYR A 54 8.05 7.02 -3.05
N LEU A 55 6.82 6.82 -2.59
CA LEU A 55 5.76 7.81 -2.68
C LEU A 55 5.83 8.68 -1.44
N LEU A 56 6.12 9.97 -1.62
CA LEU A 56 6.25 10.92 -0.52
C LEU A 56 5.17 12.01 -0.59
N TRP A 57 4.56 12.31 0.56
CA TRP A 57 3.83 13.54 0.77
C TRP A 57 4.82 14.61 1.21
N VAL A 58 5.00 15.61 0.36
CA VAL A 58 5.86 16.78 0.63
C VAL A 58 5.08 18.10 0.63
N ASP A 59 5.68 19.16 1.16
CA ASP A 59 5.24 20.54 0.96
C ASP A 59 5.34 20.96 -0.51
N ARG A 60 4.91 22.20 -0.85
CA ARG A 60 4.89 22.65 -2.25
C ARG A 60 6.30 22.85 -2.81
N GLU A 61 7.25 23.18 -1.94
CA GLU A 61 8.63 23.48 -2.25
C GLU A 61 9.54 22.23 -2.23
N ALA A 62 8.99 21.05 -1.92
CA ALA A 62 9.72 19.79 -1.78
C ALA A 62 10.90 19.88 -0.79
N ARG A 63 10.65 20.52 0.37
CA ARG A 63 11.59 20.70 1.48
C ARG A 63 11.24 19.87 2.70
N VAL A 64 9.96 19.58 2.93
CA VAL A 64 9.46 18.88 4.13
C VAL A 64 8.71 17.61 3.73
N VAL A 65 8.97 16.50 4.43
CA VAL A 65 8.23 15.24 4.26
C VAL A 65 7.18 15.06 5.37
N TYR A 66 5.91 14.95 4.99
CA TYR A 66 4.78 14.69 5.89
C TYR A 66 4.38 13.22 5.98
N GLY A 67 4.73 12.42 4.98
CA GLY A 67 4.38 11.00 4.94
C GLY A 67 5.03 10.27 3.79
N ALA A 68 5.07 8.95 3.90
CA ALA A 68 5.78 8.09 2.96
C ALA A 68 5.09 6.74 2.77
N ILE A 69 5.31 6.12 1.61
CA ILE A 69 5.04 4.71 1.30
C ILE A 69 6.20 4.18 0.45
N ARG A 70 6.67 2.97 0.74
CA ARG A 70 7.60 2.22 -0.11
C ARG A 70 6.84 1.29 -1.04
N LEU A 71 7.24 1.27 -2.32
CA LEU A 71 6.63 0.46 -3.36
C LEU A 71 7.66 -0.46 -4.02
N LEU A 72 7.34 -1.75 -4.10
CA LEU A 72 8.16 -2.77 -4.77
C LEU A 72 7.33 -3.59 -5.75
N PRO A 73 7.85 -3.95 -6.93
CA PRO A 73 7.18 -4.88 -7.82
C PRO A 73 7.19 -6.28 -7.23
N THR A 74 6.07 -6.99 -7.29
CA THR A 74 5.98 -8.38 -6.81
C THR A 74 6.74 -9.39 -7.66
N THR A 75 7.27 -8.98 -8.82
CA THR A 75 8.18 -9.77 -9.67
C THR A 75 9.59 -9.91 -9.09
N GLY A 76 9.88 -9.24 -7.98
CA GLY A 76 11.13 -9.37 -7.22
C GLY A 76 10.87 -9.70 -5.75
N PRO A 77 11.93 -9.67 -4.91
CA PRO A 77 11.81 -9.89 -3.47
C PRO A 77 10.91 -8.84 -2.81
N THR A 78 10.02 -9.30 -1.94
CA THR A 78 9.05 -8.46 -1.22
C THR A 78 8.82 -8.99 0.17
N LEU A 79 8.42 -8.11 1.09
CA LEU A 79 8.19 -8.49 2.48
C LEU A 79 7.03 -9.51 2.61
N LEU A 80 6.03 -9.39 1.74
CA LEU A 80 4.88 -10.27 1.63
C LEU A 80 5.30 -11.72 1.37
N TYR A 81 6.22 -11.93 0.44
CA TYR A 81 6.69 -13.28 0.09
C TYR A 81 7.77 -13.81 1.04
N ASP A 82 8.66 -12.94 1.53
CA ASP A 82 9.80 -13.38 2.33
C ASP A 82 9.44 -13.58 3.81
N VAL A 83 8.52 -12.77 4.35
CA VAL A 83 8.15 -12.78 5.77
C VAL A 83 6.71 -13.21 5.97
N PHE A 84 5.77 -12.65 5.20
CA PHE A 84 4.34 -12.82 5.45
C PHE A 84 3.65 -13.89 4.60
N ARG A 85 4.40 -14.83 4.01
CA ARG A 85 3.86 -15.81 3.06
C ARG A 85 2.70 -16.65 3.59
N ARG A 86 2.67 -16.89 4.90
CA ARG A 86 1.61 -17.64 5.59
C ARG A 86 0.26 -16.92 5.65
N THR A 87 0.22 -15.64 5.28
CA THR A 87 -1.01 -14.83 5.36
C THR A 87 -1.97 -15.06 4.20
N PHE A 88 -1.61 -15.83 3.17
CA PHE A 88 -2.51 -16.17 2.06
C PHE A 88 -2.28 -17.62 1.58
N PRO A 89 -3.29 -18.27 0.97
CA PRO A 89 -3.19 -19.66 0.55
C PRO A 89 -2.20 -19.88 -0.60
N ASP A 90 -1.56 -21.06 -0.65
CA ASP A 90 -0.53 -21.37 -1.66
C ASP A 90 -1.01 -21.37 -3.11
N ARG A 91 -2.31 -21.52 -3.32
CA ARG A 91 -2.95 -21.43 -4.65
C ARG A 91 -3.08 -20.00 -5.18
N VAL A 92 -2.79 -18.99 -4.37
CA VAL A 92 -2.87 -17.59 -4.75
C VAL A 92 -1.48 -17.12 -5.15
N ASP A 93 -1.32 -16.77 -6.43
CA ASP A 93 -0.11 -16.17 -6.97
C ASP A 93 -0.33 -14.67 -7.18
N LEU A 94 0.48 -13.87 -6.51
CA LEU A 94 0.47 -12.41 -6.56
C LEU A 94 1.69 -11.85 -7.32
N VAL A 95 2.48 -12.70 -8.00
CA VAL A 95 3.64 -12.27 -8.79
C VAL A 95 3.20 -11.85 -10.20
N ALA A 96 3.16 -10.54 -10.46
CA ALA A 96 2.98 -10.03 -11.82
C ALA A 96 3.48 -8.59 -11.97
N PRO A 97 3.88 -8.15 -13.19
CA PRO A 97 4.37 -6.79 -13.41
C PRO A 97 3.38 -5.68 -12.99
N GLY A 98 2.07 -5.96 -13.06
CA GLY A 98 1.00 -5.04 -12.67
C GLY A 98 0.55 -5.15 -11.21
N ILE A 99 1.22 -5.99 -10.39
CA ILE A 99 0.95 -6.16 -8.95
C ILE A 99 2.16 -5.67 -8.17
N TRP A 100 1.94 -4.71 -7.27
CA TRP A 100 3.00 -4.09 -6.48
C TRP A 100 2.69 -4.16 -4.99
N GLU A 101 3.73 -4.32 -4.18
CA GLU A 101 3.66 -4.29 -2.74
C GLU A 101 3.81 -2.86 -2.22
N GLY A 102 2.90 -2.43 -1.34
CA GLY A 102 3.02 -1.22 -0.53
C GLY A 102 3.44 -1.55 0.90
N THR A 103 4.55 -0.99 1.36
CA THR A 103 5.05 -1.14 2.74
C THR A 103 5.45 0.21 3.36
N ARG A 104 5.72 0.22 4.67
CA ARG A 104 6.24 1.38 5.40
C ARG A 104 5.41 2.65 5.24
N MET A 105 4.09 2.50 5.17
CA MET A 105 3.17 3.63 5.14
C MET A 105 3.19 4.36 6.49
N CYS A 106 3.58 5.63 6.53
CA CYS A 106 3.63 6.42 7.75
C CYS A 106 3.41 7.92 7.49
N VAL A 107 3.09 8.67 8.55
CA VAL A 107 2.92 10.13 8.53
C VAL A 107 3.59 10.77 9.74
N ASP A 108 4.06 12.02 9.60
CA ASP A 108 4.52 12.83 10.72
C ASP A 108 3.34 13.63 11.30
N GLU A 109 2.73 13.09 12.34
CA GLU A 109 1.57 13.72 12.99
C GLU A 109 1.88 15.12 13.55
N ALA A 110 3.11 15.35 14.03
CA ALA A 110 3.47 16.65 14.60
C ALA A 110 3.62 17.71 13.51
N LEU A 111 4.26 17.37 12.38
CA LEU A 111 4.36 18.28 11.23
C LEU A 111 3.00 18.51 10.57
N LEU A 112 2.16 17.47 10.47
CA LEU A 112 0.79 17.61 9.97
C LEU A 112 -0.05 18.55 10.85
N GLN A 113 0.03 18.42 12.18
CA GLN A 113 -0.69 19.34 13.08
C GLN A 113 -0.23 20.80 12.93
N ARG A 114 1.07 21.01 12.69
CA ARG A 114 1.67 22.35 12.51
C ARG A 114 1.28 22.98 11.17
N ASP A 115 1.43 22.24 10.07
CA ASP A 115 1.36 22.79 8.71
C ASP A 115 0.00 22.55 8.02
N HIS A 116 -0.75 21.57 8.51
CA HIS A 116 -2.07 21.17 7.99
C HIS A 116 -3.10 21.03 9.13
N PRO A 117 -3.35 22.11 9.90
CA PRO A 117 -4.23 22.06 11.07
C PRO A 117 -5.62 21.50 10.71
N GLY A 118 -6.13 20.59 11.53
CA GLY A 118 -7.37 19.86 11.29
C GLY A 118 -7.22 18.56 10.48
N THR A 119 -6.04 18.26 9.96
CA THR A 119 -5.76 16.97 9.32
C THR A 119 -5.37 15.93 10.37
N GLU A 120 -6.34 15.14 10.81
CA GLU A 120 -6.06 14.00 11.70
C GLU A 120 -5.25 12.92 10.98
N ALA A 121 -4.46 12.16 11.74
CA ALA A 121 -3.63 11.07 11.21
C ALA A 121 -4.44 10.08 10.34
N GLY A 122 -5.64 9.70 10.79
CA GLY A 122 -6.51 8.80 10.03
C GLY A 122 -6.95 9.36 8.67
N HIS A 123 -7.20 10.67 8.58
CA HIS A 123 -7.49 11.34 7.32
C HIS A 123 -6.24 11.43 6.44
N ALA A 124 -5.07 11.72 7.03
CA ALA A 124 -3.80 11.73 6.33
C ALA A 124 -3.47 10.37 5.66
N PHE A 125 -3.70 9.25 6.37
CA PHE A 125 -3.59 7.92 5.77
C PHE A 125 -4.59 7.70 4.63
N CYS A 126 -5.82 8.21 4.74
CA CYS A 126 -6.79 8.13 3.64
C CYS A 126 -6.32 8.89 2.39
N LEU A 127 -5.72 10.09 2.58
CA LEU A 127 -5.15 10.88 1.48
C LEU A 127 -3.95 10.16 0.83
N LEU A 128 -3.08 9.54 1.63
CA LEU A 128 -1.98 8.73 1.11
C LEU A 128 -2.45 7.50 0.33
N LEU A 129 -3.54 6.82 0.76
CA LEU A 129 -4.13 5.71 -0.01
C LEU A 129 -4.74 6.20 -1.32
N LEU A 130 -5.41 7.35 -1.32
CA LEU A 130 -5.90 7.98 -2.55
C LEU A 130 -4.75 8.30 -3.51
N ALA A 131 -3.68 8.90 -2.99
CA ALA A 131 -2.49 9.23 -3.76
C ALA A 131 -1.79 7.98 -4.30
N LEU A 132 -1.75 6.89 -3.51
CA LEU A 132 -1.25 5.60 -3.95
C LEU A 132 -2.05 5.06 -5.14
N CYS A 133 -3.38 5.19 -5.12
CA CYS A 133 -4.23 4.82 -6.24
C CYS A 133 -3.95 5.67 -7.50
N GLU A 134 -3.74 6.99 -7.34
CA GLU A 134 -3.35 7.87 -8.45
C GLU A 134 -2.00 7.49 -9.07
N VAL A 135 -0.99 7.26 -8.22
CA VAL A 135 0.35 6.82 -8.65
C VAL A 135 0.25 5.46 -9.33
N ALA A 136 -0.42 4.49 -8.72
CA ALA A 136 -0.54 3.15 -9.29
C ALA A 136 -1.20 3.19 -10.68
N LEU A 137 -2.28 3.96 -10.86
CA LEU A 137 -2.91 4.15 -12.17
C LEU A 137 -1.98 4.80 -13.20
N ALA A 138 -1.23 5.83 -12.80
CA ALA A 138 -0.32 6.54 -13.69
C ALA A 138 0.84 5.65 -14.19
N HIS A 139 1.21 4.64 -13.40
CA HIS A 139 2.31 3.71 -13.70
C HIS A 139 1.84 2.33 -14.16
N GLY A 140 0.56 2.16 -14.49
CA GLY A 140 0.02 0.91 -15.05
C GLY A 140 -0.12 -0.24 -14.04
N ILE A 141 -0.07 0.05 -12.74
CA ILE A 141 -0.26 -0.91 -11.66
C ILE A 141 -1.77 -1.08 -11.46
N HIS A 142 -2.27 -2.30 -11.59
CA HIS A 142 -3.72 -2.61 -11.44
C HIS A 142 -4.07 -3.21 -10.08
N THR A 143 -3.07 -3.64 -9.30
CA THR A 143 -3.30 -4.21 -7.97
C THR A 143 -2.18 -3.81 -7.03
N MET A 144 -2.56 -3.29 -5.86
CA MET A 144 -1.64 -3.13 -4.74
C MET A 144 -1.86 -4.25 -3.75
N VAL A 145 -0.78 -4.81 -3.19
CA VAL A 145 -0.83 -5.76 -2.08
C VAL A 145 -0.15 -5.15 -0.86
N SER A 146 -0.69 -5.41 0.33
CA SER A 146 -0.13 -4.91 1.57
C SER A 146 -0.48 -5.83 2.73
N ASN A 147 0.46 -5.93 3.67
CA ASN A 147 0.20 -6.52 4.97
C ASN A 147 -0.31 -5.45 5.93
N TYR A 148 -1.31 -5.78 6.75
CA TYR A 148 -1.89 -4.85 7.71
C TYR A 148 -2.43 -5.58 8.94
N GLU A 149 -2.48 -4.89 10.08
CA GLU A 149 -3.17 -5.40 11.28
C GLU A 149 -4.68 -5.17 11.16
N PRO A 150 -5.56 -6.08 11.60
CA PRO A 150 -7.00 -6.06 11.32
C PRO A 150 -7.70 -4.71 11.57
N HIS A 151 -7.31 -4.00 12.63
CA HIS A 151 -7.91 -2.73 13.00
C HIS A 151 -7.64 -1.60 11.99
N LEU A 152 -6.62 -1.73 11.14
CA LEU A 152 -6.31 -0.80 10.06
C LEU A 152 -7.24 -0.95 8.84
N LYS A 153 -8.00 -2.05 8.73
CA LYS A 153 -9.00 -2.26 7.67
C LYS A 153 -9.99 -1.09 7.55
N ARG A 154 -10.34 -0.47 8.68
CA ARG A 154 -11.22 0.70 8.73
C ARG A 154 -10.67 1.91 7.97
N ILE A 155 -9.35 2.06 7.88
CA ILE A 155 -8.70 3.17 7.16
C ILE A 155 -8.90 3.00 5.65
N TYR A 156 -8.68 1.80 5.12
CA TYR A 156 -8.98 1.48 3.72
C TYR A 156 -10.46 1.74 3.39
N GLN A 157 -11.36 1.27 4.25
CA GLN A 157 -12.79 1.53 4.09
C GLN A 157 -13.11 3.03 4.11
N LYS A 158 -12.54 3.80 5.05
CA LYS A 158 -12.71 5.26 5.11
C LYS A 158 -12.17 5.97 3.87
N ALA A 159 -11.05 5.51 3.32
CA ALA A 159 -10.47 6.01 2.08
C ALA A 159 -11.33 5.72 0.84
N GLY A 160 -12.28 4.79 0.94
CA GLY A 160 -13.10 4.33 -0.19
C GLY A 160 -12.38 3.29 -1.04
N ALA A 161 -11.32 2.70 -0.51
CA ALA A 161 -10.58 1.64 -1.15
C ALA A 161 -11.37 0.32 -1.12
N GLU A 162 -11.36 -0.44 -2.22
CA GLU A 162 -11.86 -1.81 -2.26
C GLU A 162 -10.73 -2.77 -1.91
N LEU A 163 -10.71 -3.20 -0.65
CA LEU A 163 -9.72 -4.10 -0.08
C LEU A 163 -10.32 -5.50 0.08
N ASP A 164 -9.77 -6.45 -0.66
CA ASP A 164 -10.04 -7.87 -0.49
C ASP A 164 -9.00 -8.47 0.47
N GLU A 165 -9.47 -9.06 1.56
CA GLU A 165 -8.61 -9.78 2.49
C GLU A 165 -8.40 -11.20 1.95
N LEU A 166 -7.19 -11.48 1.46
CA LEU A 166 -6.82 -12.78 0.88
C LEU A 166 -6.60 -13.84 1.95
N GLY A 167 -6.22 -13.42 3.15
CA GLY A 167 -6.09 -14.26 4.32
C GLY A 167 -5.42 -13.54 5.49
N ARG A 168 -5.08 -14.30 6.53
CA ARG A 168 -4.42 -13.82 7.75
C ARG A 168 -3.65 -14.94 8.44
N ALA A 169 -2.63 -14.56 9.21
CA ALA A 169 -1.88 -15.49 10.05
C ALA A 169 -1.42 -14.81 11.35
N ASP A 170 -1.31 -15.62 12.40
CA ASP A 170 -0.70 -15.26 13.68
C ASP A 170 0.83 -15.50 13.65
N GLY A 171 1.52 -15.10 14.73
CA GLY A 171 2.96 -15.35 14.91
C GLY A 171 3.87 -14.21 14.43
N TYR A 172 3.33 -13.06 14.08
CA TYR A 172 4.07 -11.85 13.65
C TYR A 172 4.07 -10.74 14.70
N GLY A 173 3.85 -11.08 15.98
CA GLY A 173 3.74 -10.15 17.09
C GLY A 173 2.45 -10.37 17.88
N MET A 174 1.96 -9.31 18.53
CA MET A 174 0.79 -9.38 19.41
C MET A 174 -0.54 -9.59 18.70
N ARG A 175 -0.61 -9.27 17.40
CA ARG A 175 -1.85 -9.32 16.60
C ARG A 175 -1.61 -10.10 15.32
N PRO A 176 -2.66 -10.74 14.76
CA PRO A 176 -2.57 -11.34 13.44
C PRO A 176 -2.25 -10.29 12.39
N VAL A 177 -1.57 -10.72 11.33
CA VAL A 177 -1.33 -9.93 10.12
C VAL A 177 -2.23 -10.43 9.02
N CYS A 178 -2.89 -9.52 8.33
CA CYS A 178 -3.75 -9.79 7.17
C CYS A 178 -2.98 -9.49 5.87
N CYS A 179 -3.24 -10.29 4.84
CA CYS A 179 -2.87 -9.96 3.46
C CYS A 179 -4.06 -9.30 2.76
N GLY A 180 -3.89 -8.06 2.33
CA GLY A 180 -4.88 -7.32 1.57
C GLY A 180 -4.45 -7.11 0.14
N ALA A 181 -5.38 -7.31 -0.80
CA ALA A 181 -5.26 -6.89 -2.19
C ALA A 181 -6.24 -5.74 -2.45
N PHE A 182 -5.74 -4.68 -3.07
CA PHE A 182 -6.50 -3.48 -3.42
C PHE A 182 -6.58 -3.35 -4.94
N GLU A 183 -7.81 -3.26 -5.47
CA GLU A 183 -8.04 -2.97 -6.88
C GLU A 183 -7.65 -1.52 -7.19
N VAL A 184 -6.80 -1.33 -8.20
CA VAL A 184 -6.46 -0.02 -8.74
C VAL A 184 -7.17 0.15 -10.09
N SER A 185 -8.20 0.99 -10.11
CA SER A 185 -8.94 1.32 -11.33
C SER A 185 -9.50 2.74 -11.29
N LYS A 186 -9.83 3.31 -12.46
CA LYS A 186 -10.47 4.63 -12.54
C LYS A 186 -11.77 4.69 -11.73
N ARG A 187 -12.53 3.59 -11.71
CA ARG A 187 -13.76 3.44 -10.92
C ARG A 187 -13.47 3.63 -9.43
N ILE A 188 -12.46 2.93 -8.93
CA ILE A 188 -12.02 3.04 -7.53
C ILE A 188 -11.53 4.45 -7.23
N LEU A 189 -10.67 5.03 -8.08
CA LEU A 189 -10.17 6.39 -7.90
C LEU A 189 -11.31 7.42 -7.78
N THR A 190 -12.32 7.34 -8.67
CA THR A 190 -13.50 8.22 -8.60
C THR A 190 -14.28 8.03 -7.30
N ALA A 191 -14.46 6.79 -6.84
CA ALA A 191 -15.14 6.49 -5.58
C ALA A 191 -14.38 7.05 -4.37
N MET A 192 -13.06 6.87 -4.32
CA MET A 192 -12.19 7.40 -3.27
C MET A 192 -12.24 8.94 -3.22
N ARG A 193 -12.11 9.61 -4.38
CA ARG A 193 -12.22 11.08 -4.50
C ARG A 193 -13.54 11.60 -3.98
N LYS A 194 -14.66 10.99 -4.42
CA LYS A 194 -16.01 11.36 -3.95
C LYS A 194 -16.13 11.19 -2.44
N LYS A 195 -15.63 10.09 -1.89
CA LYS A 195 -15.72 9.80 -0.46
C LYS A 195 -14.89 10.75 0.40
N LEU A 196 -13.71 11.14 -0.08
CA LEU A 196 -12.79 12.03 0.64
C LEU A 196 -13.02 13.52 0.34
N GLY A 197 -13.92 13.86 -0.59
CA GLY A 197 -14.16 15.24 -1.00
C GLY A 197 -12.98 15.86 -1.77
N VAL A 198 -12.08 15.05 -2.32
CA VAL A 198 -10.87 15.51 -3.03
C VAL A 198 -11.17 15.63 -4.52
N LYS A 199 -11.07 16.85 -5.06
CA LYS A 199 -11.35 17.14 -6.47
C LYS A 199 -10.08 17.09 -7.33
N GLU A 200 -9.02 17.70 -6.84
CA GLU A 200 -7.74 17.82 -7.53
C GLU A 200 -6.86 16.59 -7.35
N ALA A 201 -5.94 16.37 -8.30
CA ALA A 201 -4.94 15.33 -8.16
C ALA A 201 -3.95 15.66 -7.03
N LEU A 202 -3.64 14.66 -6.21
CA LEU A 202 -2.61 14.77 -5.18
C LEU A 202 -1.23 14.48 -5.77
N TYR A 203 -1.15 13.52 -6.69
CA TYR A 203 0.07 13.13 -7.38
C TYR A 203 0.48 14.13 -8.47
N GLN A 204 1.71 14.64 -8.35
CA GLN A 204 2.38 15.48 -9.34
C GLN A 204 3.39 14.61 -10.11
N GLY A 205 2.92 13.90 -11.13
CA GLY A 205 3.78 13.08 -11.99
C GLY A 205 4.65 13.91 -12.94
N PRO A 206 5.69 13.30 -13.55
CA PRO A 206 6.48 13.96 -14.58
C PRO A 206 5.60 14.26 -15.80
N GLY A 207 5.16 15.53 -15.91
CA GLY A 207 4.24 16.01 -16.94
C GLY A 207 2.81 16.14 -16.42
N GLY A 208 2.47 17.33 -15.93
CA GLY A 208 1.06 17.73 -15.83
C GLY A 208 0.38 17.54 -17.19
N GLU A 209 -0.83 16.99 -17.18
CA GLU A 209 -1.59 16.45 -18.32
C GLU A 209 -1.23 15.03 -18.77
N VAL A 210 -1.88 14.05 -18.14
CA VAL A 210 -2.22 12.81 -18.84
C VAL A 210 -3.22 13.16 -19.93
N ARG A 211 -2.74 13.54 -21.12
CA ARG A 211 -3.53 13.47 -22.35
C ARG A 211 -3.90 12.00 -22.53
N THR A 212 -5.15 11.69 -22.24
CA THR A 212 -5.75 10.38 -22.49
C THR A 212 -5.77 10.13 -23.98
N LYS A 213 -4.69 9.54 -24.53
CA LYS A 213 -4.83 8.75 -25.75
C LYS A 213 -5.60 7.50 -25.37
N ALA A 214 -6.83 7.42 -25.87
CA ALA A 214 -7.67 6.25 -25.73
C ALA A 214 -6.88 5.02 -26.20
N VAL A 215 -6.57 4.12 -25.28
CA VAL A 215 -6.20 2.75 -25.63
C VAL A 215 -7.50 2.10 -26.11
N GLN A 216 -7.79 2.25 -27.41
CA GLN A 216 -8.78 1.44 -28.08
C GLN A 216 -8.20 0.03 -28.21
N ASN A 217 -9.01 -0.94 -27.76
CA ASN A 217 -8.88 -2.39 -27.92
C ASN A 217 -7.84 -3.10 -27.03
N CYS A 218 -8.27 -3.44 -25.81
CA CYS A 218 -7.85 -4.69 -25.17
C CYS A 218 -9.08 -5.63 -25.10
N PRO A 219 -8.98 -6.90 -25.54
CA PRO A 219 -10.12 -7.80 -25.60
C PRO A 219 -10.69 -8.05 -24.19
N ARG A 220 -11.98 -7.74 -24.01
CA ARG A 220 -12.75 -8.24 -22.88
C ARG A 220 -12.88 -9.75 -23.03
N ASP A 221 -12.08 -10.54 -22.32
CA ASP A 221 -12.59 -11.78 -21.72
C ASP A 221 -11.64 -12.43 -20.72
N ARG A 222 -12.27 -13.00 -19.69
CA ARG A 222 -11.73 -13.79 -18.55
C ARG A 222 -11.34 -13.04 -17.28
N ALA A 223 -12.31 -12.33 -16.70
CA ALA A 223 -12.37 -12.12 -15.25
C ALA A 223 -13.73 -12.56 -14.70
N LYS A 224 -14.01 -13.87 -14.74
CA LYS A 224 -15.15 -14.50 -14.04
C LYS A 224 -14.81 -15.92 -13.61
N HIS A 225 -13.91 -16.09 -12.64
CA HIS A 225 -13.73 -17.36 -11.93
C HIS A 225 -13.22 -17.14 -10.49
N TRP A 226 -13.87 -16.27 -9.72
CA TRP A 226 -13.61 -16.13 -8.27
C TRP A 226 -14.89 -16.00 -7.44
N ARG A 227 -15.98 -16.64 -7.86
CA ARG A 227 -17.18 -16.82 -7.02
C ARG A 227 -17.85 -18.15 -7.30
N ARG A 228 -17.57 -19.16 -6.46
CA ARG A 228 -18.51 -20.21 -5.98
C ARG A 228 -17.69 -21.25 -5.20
N GLY A 229 -17.94 -21.35 -3.89
CA GLY A 229 -17.32 -22.37 -3.06
C GLY A 229 -17.47 -22.17 -1.56
N ALA A 230 -18.59 -21.61 -1.09
CA ALA A 230 -18.95 -21.66 0.32
C ALA A 230 -20.48 -21.73 0.42
N GLY A 231 -21.00 -22.86 0.91
CA GLY A 231 -22.39 -22.98 1.33
C GLY A 231 -23.15 -24.18 0.74
N ARG A 232 -22.97 -25.36 1.34
CA ARG A 232 -24.10 -26.14 1.87
C ARG A 232 -23.60 -27.24 2.80
N LEU A 233 -23.87 -27.06 4.09
CA LEU A 233 -24.12 -28.18 4.99
C LEU A 233 -25.23 -29.04 4.37
N LEU A 234 -25.00 -30.35 4.31
CA LEU A 234 -26.04 -31.34 4.53
C LEU A 234 -25.46 -32.41 5.43
N ALA A 235 -26.10 -32.56 6.58
CA ALA A 235 -25.96 -33.70 7.47
C ALA A 235 -26.36 -34.98 6.72
N ARG A 236 -25.61 -36.05 6.93
CA ARG A 236 -26.14 -37.36 7.34
C ARG A 236 -24.99 -38.30 7.69
N ASP A 237 -25.26 -39.01 8.77
CA ASP A 237 -24.50 -40.09 9.39
C ASP A 237 -24.08 -41.17 8.39
N ASP A 238 -22.90 -41.76 8.57
CA ASP A 238 -22.83 -43.16 9.00
C ASP A 238 -21.39 -43.58 9.34
N LEU A 239 -21.37 -44.51 10.28
CA LEU A 239 -20.29 -45.12 11.04
C LEU A 239 -19.26 -45.93 10.23
N LEU A 240 -18.25 -46.37 10.99
CA LEU A 240 -17.30 -47.49 10.82
C LEU A 240 -15.91 -47.06 10.28
N ALA A 241 -14.78 -47.52 10.80
CA ALA A 241 -14.43 -48.30 11.99
C ALA A 241 -12.89 -48.19 12.14
N GLU A 242 -12.40 -48.57 13.32
CA GLU A 242 -11.01 -48.66 13.75
C GLU A 242 -10.08 -49.41 12.76
N ALA A 243 -8.87 -48.89 12.56
CA ALA A 243 -7.59 -49.61 12.47
C ALA A 243 -6.41 -48.60 12.47
#